data_AF-A0A0R1VL64-F1
#
_entry.id   AF-A0A0R1VL64-F1
#
_cell.length_a   1.000
_cell.length_b   1.000
_cell.length_c   1.000
_cell.angle_alpha   90.00
_cell.angle_beta   90.00
_cell.angle_gamma   90.00
#
_symmetry.space_group_name_H-M   'P 1'
#
loop_
_entity.id
_entity.type
_entity.pdbx_description
1 polymer ?
#
loop_
_entity_poly.entity_id
_entity_poly.type
_entity_poly.pdbx_seq_one_letter_code
_entity_poly.pdbx_strand_id
1 'polypeptide(L)'
;MENILKELEELLLFYRKEDFKKLLDENYKEIGVSGKIYNKAMEMNYVNSHQVLSEKKFTISDFSSKKIGENLIMNSFKTTDKRTNVSAFRTSLWKKQVNGNWQIFFHQGTLTSE
;
A
#
# COMPACT_ATOMS: atom_id res chain seq x y z
N MET A 1 -15.30 -4.65 -7.16
CA MET A 1 -13.89 -5.09 -7.10
C MET A 1 -12.99 -3.90 -6.74
N GLU A 2 -13.08 -2.80 -7.48
CA GLU A 2 -12.36 -1.55 -7.19
C GLU A 2 -12.54 -1.07 -5.73
N ASN A 3 -13.78 -1.08 -5.22
CA ASN A 3 -14.05 -0.69 -3.83
C ASN A 3 -13.30 -1.55 -2.80
N ILE A 4 -13.19 -2.86 -3.03
CA ILE A 4 -12.48 -3.78 -2.12
C ILE A 4 -10.97 -3.47 -2.11
N LEU A 5 -10.38 -3.24 -3.28
CA LEU A 5 -8.94 -2.95 -3.37
C LEU A 5 -8.59 -1.62 -2.72
N LYS A 6 -9.44 -0.59 -2.89
CA LYS A 6 -9.29 0.68 -2.19
C LYS A 6 -9.36 0.51 -0.67
N GLU A 7 -10.30 -0.30 -0.17
CA GLU A 7 -10.38 -0.62 1.26
C GLU A 7 -9.11 -1.31 1.77
N LEU A 8 -8.55 -2.27 1.00
CA LEU A 8 -7.30 -2.95 1.38
C LEU A 8 -6.09 -2.00 1.41
N GLU A 9 -5.99 -1.05 0.47
CA GLU A 9 -4.99 0.03 0.50
C GLU A 9 -5.15 0.90 1.75
N GLU A 10 -6.39 1.27 2.09
CA GLU A 10 -6.67 2.07 3.25
C GLU A 10 -6.34 1.37 4.58
N LEU A 11 -6.42 0.03 4.64
CA LEU A 11 -6.00 -0.74 5.81
C LEU A 11 -4.48 -0.61 6.05
N LEU A 12 -3.68 -0.64 4.97
CA LEU A 12 -2.22 -0.50 5.07
C LEU A 12 -1.81 0.86 5.67
N LEU A 13 -2.65 1.89 5.57
CA LEU A 13 -2.35 3.23 6.13
C LEU A 13 -2.39 3.31 7.66
N PHE A 14 -2.86 2.27 8.36
CA PHE A 14 -2.83 2.20 9.83
C PHE A 14 -1.52 1.63 10.38
N TYR A 15 -0.67 1.01 9.53
CA TYR A 15 0.58 0.37 9.96
C TYR A 15 0.36 -0.69 11.04
N ARG A 16 -0.74 -1.44 10.94
CA ARG A 16 -1.05 -2.55 11.86
C ARG A 16 -0.29 -3.79 11.46
N LYS A 17 0.30 -4.45 12.45
CA LYS A 17 1.04 -5.70 12.28
C LYS A 17 0.19 -6.79 11.62
N GLU A 18 -1.07 -6.93 12.03
CA GLU A 18 -1.98 -7.94 11.48
C GLU A 18 -2.29 -7.68 10.01
N ASP A 19 -2.50 -6.41 9.64
CA ASP A 19 -2.73 -6.01 8.26
C ASP A 19 -1.49 -6.30 7.41
N PHE A 20 -0.30 -5.90 7.86
CA PHE A 20 0.94 -6.13 7.10
C PHE A 20 1.24 -7.63 6.95
N LYS A 21 1.03 -8.42 8.01
CA LYS A 21 1.19 -9.87 7.96
C LYS A 21 0.26 -10.52 6.93
N LYS A 22 -1.00 -10.06 6.86
CA LYS A 22 -2.03 -10.61 5.98
C LYS A 22 -1.91 -10.12 4.54
N LEU A 23 -1.62 -8.84 4.35
CA LEU A 23 -1.76 -8.14 3.07
C LEU A 23 -0.47 -8.05 2.27
N LEU A 24 0.71 -8.10 2.89
CA LEU A 24 1.97 -8.11 2.13
C LEU A 24 2.23 -9.53 1.57
N ASP A 25 2.47 -9.63 0.26
CA ASP A 25 2.97 -10.86 -0.37
C ASP A 25 4.36 -11.21 0.19
N GLU A 26 4.72 -12.49 0.24
CA GLU A 26 6.06 -12.91 0.69
C GLU A 26 7.19 -12.27 -0.12
N ASN A 27 6.95 -12.01 -1.41
CA ASN A 27 7.88 -11.34 -2.32
C ASN A 27 7.62 -9.83 -2.43
N TYR A 28 6.95 -9.22 -1.44
CA TYR A 28 6.63 -7.80 -1.45
C TYR A 28 7.89 -6.94 -1.62
N LYS A 29 7.80 -5.98 -2.54
CA LYS A 29 8.80 -4.93 -2.73
C LYS A 29 8.12 -3.57 -2.80
N GLU A 30 8.67 -2.62 -2.05
CA GLU A 30 8.29 -1.22 -2.12
C GLU A 30 9.45 -0.33 -2.55
N ILE A 31 9.14 0.69 -3.35
CA ILE A 31 10.01 1.85 -3.56
C ILE A 31 9.29 3.06 -2.95
N GLY A 32 9.74 3.46 -1.76
CA GLY A 32 9.14 4.58 -1.05
C GLY A 32 9.40 5.91 -1.76
N VAL A 33 8.67 6.96 -1.36
CA VAL A 33 8.87 8.34 -1.86
C VAL A 33 10.29 8.87 -1.62
N SER A 34 11.03 8.27 -0.70
CA SER A 34 12.45 8.56 -0.42
C SER A 34 13.42 7.89 -1.40
N GLY A 35 12.94 7.06 -2.32
CA GLY A 35 13.76 6.22 -3.19
C GLY A 35 14.33 4.97 -2.50
N LYS A 36 14.09 4.78 -1.19
CA LYS A 36 14.51 3.56 -0.47
C LYS A 36 13.65 2.37 -0.88
N ILE A 37 14.28 1.20 -0.87
CA ILE A 37 13.62 -0.08 -1.14
C ILE A 37 13.28 -0.76 0.19
N TYR A 38 12.03 -1.22 0.30
CA TYR A 38 11.54 -1.98 1.45
C TYR A 38 11.03 -3.34 1.01
N ASN A 39 11.11 -4.31 1.91
CA ASN A 39 10.52 -5.64 1.73
C ASN A 39 9.64 -5.98 2.93
N LYS A 40 8.91 -7.10 2.84
CA LYS A 40 8.01 -7.53 3.91
C LYS A 40 8.69 -7.61 5.28
N ALA A 41 9.91 -8.15 5.36
CA ALA A 41 10.62 -8.28 6.63
C ALA A 41 10.96 -6.92 7.27
N MET A 42 11.38 -5.95 6.47
CA MET A 42 11.65 -4.58 6.93
C MET A 42 10.38 -3.91 7.46
N GLU A 43 9.27 -4.01 6.71
CA GLU A 43 7.98 -3.47 7.13
C GLU A 43 7.47 -4.14 8.42
N MET A 44 7.60 -5.46 8.52
CA MET A 44 7.24 -6.21 9.73
C MET A 44 8.09 -5.80 10.93
N ASN A 45 9.39 -5.57 10.76
CA ASN A 45 10.26 -5.07 11.82
C ASN A 45 9.83 -3.67 12.25
N TYR A 46 9.51 -2.79 11.30
CA TYR A 46 9.03 -1.44 11.59
C TYR A 46 7.76 -1.45 12.44
N VAL A 47 6.72 -2.18 12.03
CA VAL A 47 5.44 -2.24 12.79
C VAL A 47 5.52 -3.05 14.09
N ASN A 48 6.57 -3.87 14.29
CA ASN A 48 6.83 -4.50 15.59
C ASN A 48 7.48 -3.55 16.60
N SER A 49 8.29 -2.61 16.12
CA SER A 49 9.04 -1.66 16.96
C SER A 49 8.31 -0.34 17.19
N HIS A 50 7.21 -0.09 16.47
CA HIS A 50 6.45 1.15 16.55
C HIS A 50 5.00 0.85 16.96
N GLN A 51 4.37 1.79 17.66
CA GLN A 51 2.96 1.69 17.99
C GLN A 51 2.09 1.88 16.74
N VAL A 52 1.01 1.11 16.68
CA VAL A 52 -0.06 1.29 15.68
C VAL A 52 -0.55 2.73 15.71
N LEU A 53 -0.87 3.27 14.53
CA LEU A 53 -1.44 4.60 14.44
C LEU A 53 -2.91 4.57 14.86
N SER A 54 -3.30 5.47 15.77
CA SER A 54 -4.70 5.69 16.14
C SER A 54 -5.54 6.19 14.96
N GLU A 55 -4.90 6.79 13.96
CA GLU A 55 -5.54 7.35 12.77
C GLU A 55 -4.67 7.22 11.51
N LYS A 56 -5.31 7.17 10.33
CA LYS A 56 -4.62 7.17 9.03
C LYS A 56 -3.89 8.50 8.83
N LYS A 57 -2.57 8.47 8.62
CA LYS A 57 -1.75 9.66 8.30
C LYS A 57 -2.05 10.26 6.93
N PHE A 58 -2.50 9.42 6.00
CA PHE A 58 -2.76 9.81 4.62
C PHE A 58 -4.26 9.66 4.28
N THR A 59 -4.75 10.47 3.34
CA THR A 59 -6.01 10.24 2.63
C THR A 59 -5.73 9.72 1.23
N ILE A 60 -6.63 8.90 0.69
CA ILE A 60 -6.57 8.40 -0.70
C ILE A 60 -7.57 9.18 -1.55
N SER A 61 -7.13 9.63 -2.72
CA SER A 61 -7.92 10.30 -3.76
C SER A 61 -7.54 9.76 -5.14
N ASP A 62 -8.34 10.07 -6.17
CA ASP A 62 -8.08 9.71 -7.57
C ASP A 62 -7.76 8.22 -7.77
N PHE A 63 -8.48 7.35 -7.04
CA PHE A 63 -8.26 5.92 -7.10
C PHE A 63 -8.74 5.36 -8.44
N SER A 64 -7.88 4.57 -9.07
CA SER A 64 -8.20 3.82 -10.28
C SER A 64 -7.60 2.43 -10.20
N SER A 65 -8.31 1.45 -10.75
CA SER A 65 -7.89 0.06 -10.75
C SER A 65 -7.98 -0.54 -12.15
N LYS A 66 -6.93 -1.25 -12.55
CA LYS A 66 -6.82 -1.90 -13.86
C LYS A 66 -6.41 -3.36 -13.69
N LYS A 67 -7.24 -4.28 -14.18
CA LYS A 67 -6.85 -5.69 -14.31
C LYS A 67 -5.77 -5.82 -15.38
N ILE A 68 -4.61 -6.37 -15.03
CA ILE A 68 -3.47 -6.54 -15.94
C ILE A 68 -3.07 -8.01 -16.13
N GLY A 69 -3.74 -8.92 -15.43
CA GLY A 69 -3.64 -10.36 -15.60
C GLY A 69 -4.82 -11.06 -14.92
N GLU A 70 -4.91 -12.39 -15.03
CA GLU A 70 -6.01 -13.14 -14.45
C GLU A 70 -6.14 -12.93 -12.92
N ASN A 71 -5.00 -12.97 -12.25
CA ASN A 71 -4.86 -12.84 -10.79
C ASN A 71 -4.01 -11.62 -10.39
N LEU A 72 -3.92 -10.61 -11.25
CA LEU A 72 -3.07 -9.44 -11.03
C LEU A 72 -3.82 -8.15 -11.39
N ILE A 73 -3.83 -7.22 -10.45
CA ILE A 73 -4.48 -5.91 -10.59
C ILE A 73 -3.47 -4.83 -10.26
N MET A 74 -3.45 -3.77 -11.05
CA MET A 74 -2.69 -2.55 -10.80
C MET A 74 -3.64 -1.48 -10.29
N ASN A 75 -3.31 -0.84 -9.17
CA ASN A 75 -4.00 0.37 -8.73
C ASN A 75 -3.08 1.58 -8.88
N SER A 76 -3.67 2.72 -9.17
CA SER A 76 -3.01 4.02 -9.14
C SER A 76 -3.89 5.00 -8.37
N PHE A 77 -3.30 5.79 -7.49
CA PHE A 77 -4.03 6.74 -6.66
C PHE A 77 -3.10 7.84 -6.14
N LYS A 78 -3.68 8.90 -5.58
CA LYS A 78 -2.95 9.97 -4.89
C LYS A 78 -3.13 9.83 -3.39
N THR A 79 -2.02 9.87 -2.64
CA THR A 79 -2.04 10.02 -1.18
C THR A 79 -1.70 11.44 -0.79
N THR A 80 -2.41 12.01 0.17
CA THR A 80 -2.07 13.31 0.78
C THR A 80 -1.86 13.14 2.28
N ASP A 81 -0.70 13.57 2.77
CA ASP A 81 -0.40 13.60 4.21
C ASP A 81 -1.28 14.65 4.89
N LYS A 82 -2.09 14.24 5.86
CA LYS A 82 -3.07 15.13 6.51
C LYS A 82 -2.44 16.28 7.31
N ARG A 83 -1.18 16.13 7.73
CA ARG A 83 -0.48 17.12 8.57
C ARG A 83 0.29 18.13 7.73
N THR A 84 0.90 17.66 6.64
CA THR A 84 1.82 18.48 5.83
C THR A 84 1.21 18.91 4.49
N ASN A 85 0.07 18.33 4.09
CA ASN A 85 -0.51 18.44 2.76
C ASN A 85 0.41 18.01 1.61
N VAL A 86 1.54 17.36 1.92
CA VAL A 86 2.43 16.79 0.91
C VAL A 86 1.73 15.61 0.26
N SER A 87 1.66 15.63 -1.06
CA SER A 87 1.05 14.56 -1.85
C SER A 87 2.08 13.70 -2.57
N ALA A 88 1.67 12.46 -2.84
CA ALA A 88 2.42 11.52 -3.67
C ALA A 88 1.48 10.72 -4.56
N PHE A 89 1.88 10.49 -5.80
CA PHE A 89 1.29 9.46 -6.63
C PHE A 89 1.76 8.09 -6.13
N ARG A 90 0.81 7.15 -6.05
CA ARG A 90 1.03 5.77 -5.66
C ARG A 90 0.64 4.84 -6.78
N THR A 91 1.45 3.80 -6.97
CA THR A 91 1.09 2.66 -7.80
C THR A 91 1.31 1.40 -6.99
N SER A 92 0.35 0.49 -7.03
CA SER A 92 0.46 -0.82 -6.39
C SER A 92 0.06 -1.94 -7.34
N LEU A 93 0.66 -3.10 -7.15
CA LEU A 93 0.26 -4.34 -7.79
C LEU A 93 -0.27 -5.30 -6.72
N TRP A 94 -1.50 -5.75 -6.90
CA TRP A 94 -2.17 -6.71 -6.04
C TRP A 94 -2.30 -8.04 -6.75
N LYS A 95 -1.84 -9.11 -6.11
CA LYS A 95 -1.89 -10.48 -6.60
C LYS A 95 -2.92 -11.28 -5.81
N LYS A 96 -3.78 -12.01 -6.52
CA LYS A 96 -4.71 -12.96 -5.91
C LYS A 96 -3.97 -14.26 -5.63
N GLN A 97 -3.94 -14.67 -4.37
CA GLN A 97 -3.33 -15.92 -3.92
C GLN A 97 -4.26 -17.11 -4.19
N VAL A 98 -3.70 -18.32 -4.14
CA VAL A 98 -4.46 -19.58 -4.35
C VAL A 98 -5.61 -19.74 -3.35
N ASN A 99 -5.42 -19.25 -2.12
CA ASN A 99 -6.47 -19.23 -1.09
C ASN A 99 -7.56 -18.15 -1.31
N GLY A 100 -7.50 -17.42 -2.44
CA GLY A 100 -8.46 -16.40 -2.83
C GLY A 100 -8.20 -15.00 -2.26
N ASN A 101 -7.27 -14.85 -1.30
CA ASN A 101 -6.94 -13.55 -0.70
C ASN A 101 -6.11 -12.69 -1.65
N TRP A 102 -6.32 -11.38 -1.58
CA TRP A 102 -5.47 -10.40 -2.27
C TRP A 102 -4.31 -9.98 -1.37
N GLN A 103 -3.12 -9.92 -1.96
CA GLN A 103 -1.93 -9.39 -1.30
C GLN A 103 -1.22 -8.40 -2.22
N ILE A 104 -0.72 -7.32 -1.66
CA ILE A 104 0.12 -6.37 -2.38
C ILE A 104 1.49 -7.01 -2.61
N PHE A 105 1.87 -7.08 -3.88
CA PHE A 105 3.12 -7.66 -4.36
C PHE A 105 4.17 -6.57 -4.63
N PHE A 106 3.72 -5.39 -5.08
CA PHE A 106 4.60 -4.26 -5.34
C PHE A 106 3.93 -2.95 -4.98
N HIS A 107 4.68 -1.99 -4.45
CA HIS A 107 4.22 -0.63 -4.19
C HIS A 107 5.30 0.39 -4.58
N GLN A 108 4.88 1.54 -5.10
CA GLN A 108 5.79 2.64 -5.37
C GLN A 108 5.10 3.97 -5.11
N GLY A 109 5.85 4.93 -4.56
CA GLY A 109 5.39 6.31 -4.38
C GLY A 109 6.35 7.34 -4.98
N THR A 110 5.81 8.32 -5.70
CA THR A 110 6.54 9.52 -6.19
C THR A 110 5.88 10.76 -5.65
N LEU A 111 6.65 11.69 -5.07
CA LEU A 111 6.10 12.99 -4.65
C LEU A 111 5.48 13.73 -5.84
N THR A 112 4.35 14.38 -5.61
CA THR A 112 3.80 15.31 -6.60
C THR A 112 4.64 16.58 -6.56
N SER A 113 5.26 16.95 -7.68
CA SER A 113 5.86 18.27 -7.84
C SER A 113 4.75 19.28 -8.15
N GLU A 114 4.20 19.91 -7.14
CA GLU A 114 3.70 21.28 -7.29
C GLU A 114 4.79 22.23 -6.81
#